data_AF-A0A7V9H3R8-F1
#
_entry.id   AF-A0A7V9H3R8-F1
#
_cell.length_a   1.000
_cell.length_b   1.000
_cell.length_c   1.000
_cell.angle_alpha   90.00
_cell.angle_beta   90.00
_cell.angle_gamma   90.00
#
_symmetry.space_group_name_H-M   'P 1'
#
loop_
_entity.id
_entity.type
_entity.pdbx_description
1 polymer ?
#
loop_
_entity_poly.entity_id
_entity_poly.type
_entity_poly.pdbx_seq_one_letter_code
_entity_poly.pdbx_strand_id
1 'polypeptide(L)' 'QLSNILAVENPDLRVYSVDPGDMRTRMHQEAFPGEDISDRPLPKESVPGLVELLTGDLPSGRYSAGELTTAGRR' A
#
# COMPACT_ATOMS: atom_id res chain seq x y z
N GLN A 1 13.97 -5.57 2.90
CA GLN A 1 14.66 -6.88 2.88
C GLN A 1 14.07 -7.87 3.89
N LEU A 2 13.61 -7.46 5.08
CA LEU A 2 13.03 -8.36 6.09
C LEU A 2 11.79 -9.16 5.61
N SER A 3 10.86 -8.53 4.88
CA SER A 3 9.65 -9.18 4.35
C SER A 3 9.96 -10.34 3.39
N ASN A 4 11.07 -10.27 2.65
CA ASN A 4 11.44 -11.32 1.70
C ASN A 4 11.95 -12.56 2.42
N ILE A 5 12.65 -12.39 3.54
CA ILE A 5 13.10 -13.52 4.38
C ILE A 5 11.88 -14.21 4.98
N LEU A 6 10.95 -13.44 5.55
CA LEU A 6 9.72 -13.98 6.13
C LEU A 6 8.90 -14.82 5.13
N ALA A 7 8.84 -14.37 3.86
CA ALA A 7 8.17 -15.09 2.79
C ALA A 7 8.84 -16.44 2.45
N VAL A 8 10.17 -16.50 2.48
CA VAL A 8 10.92 -17.75 2.24
C VAL A 8 10.78 -18.72 3.42
N GLU A 9 10.80 -18.20 4.65
CA GLU A 9 10.66 -19.01 5.87
C GLU A 9 9.24 -19.58 6.04
N ASN A 10 8.23 -18.93 5.47
CA ASN A 10 6.82 -19.32 5.59
C ASN A 10 6.17 -19.42 4.20
N PRO A 11 6.48 -20.46 3.40
CA PRO A 11 6.06 -20.56 2.00
C PRO A 11 4.54 -20.65 1.81
N ASP A 12 3.81 -21.07 2.85
CA ASP A 12 2.34 -21.14 2.84
C ASP A 12 1.67 -19.78 3.09
N LEU A 13 2.43 -18.74 3.43
CA LEU A 13 1.94 -17.38 3.66
C LEU A 13 2.27 -16.45 2.48
N ARG A 14 1.28 -15.65 2.10
CA ARG A 14 1.51 -14.48 1.24
C ARG A 14 1.97 -13.32 2.10
N VAL A 15 3.16 -12.79 1.81
CA VAL A 15 3.78 -11.69 2.55
C VAL A 15 3.95 -10.51 1.61
N TYR A 16 3.25 -9.43 1.91
CA TYR A 16 3.28 -8.22 1.10
C TYR A 16 3.87 -7.05 1.87
N SER A 17 4.75 -6.29 1.21
CA SER A 17 5.14 -4.95 1.62
C SER A 17 4.48 -3.97 0.66
N VAL A 18 3.63 -3.09 1.16
CA VAL A 18 2.90 -2.15 0.30
C VAL A 18 3.34 -0.72 0.57
N ASP A 19 3.52 0.02 -0.50
CA ASP A 19 3.56 1.48 -0.48
C ASP A 19 2.14 1.99 -0.81
N PRO A 20 1.41 2.56 0.16
CA PRO A 20 0.09 3.12 -0.09
C PRO A 20 0.13 4.48 -0.81
N GLY A 21 1.32 5.07 -1.01
CA GLY A 21 1.51 6.44 -1.46
C GLY A 21 1.26 7.47 -0.36
N ASP A 22 1.39 8.75 -0.72
CA ASP A 22 1.04 9.86 0.16
C ASP A 22 -0.45 9.85 0.48
N MET A 23 -0.77 10.04 1.76
CA MET A 23 -2.14 10.04 2.24
C MET A 23 -2.38 11.12 3.27
N ARG A 24 -3.53 11.77 3.18
CA ARG A 24 -4.07 12.72 4.14
C ARG A 24 -4.60 12.03 5.40
N THR A 25 -3.71 11.39 6.15
CA THR A 25 -4.03 10.71 7.41
C THR A 25 -3.93 11.66 8.60
N ARG A 26 -4.59 11.32 9.71
CA ARG A 26 -4.39 12.00 11.00
C ARG A 26 -2.92 11.97 11.43
N MET A 27 -2.26 10.82 11.28
CA MET A 27 -0.82 10.66 11.58
C MET A 27 0.04 11.66 10.79
N HIS A 28 -0.26 11.86 9.50
CA HIS A 28 0.49 12.79 8.67
C HIS A 28 0.21 14.25 9.07
N GLN A 29 -1.03 14.60 9.42
CA GLN A 29 -1.34 15.94 9.93
C GLN A 29 -0.62 16.22 11.26
N GLU A 30 -0.53 15.24 12.16
CA GLU A 30 0.17 15.35 13.44
C GLU A 30 1.67 15.56 13.28
N ALA A 31 2.26 15.08 12.18
CA ALA A 31 3.66 15.32 11.84
C ALA A 31 3.92 16.74 11.30
N PHE A 32 2.89 17.45 10.82
CA PHE A 32 2.97 18.82 10.29
C PHE A 32 1.86 19.72 10.89
N PRO A 33 1.94 20.06 12.19
CA PRO A 33 0.90 20.85 12.85
C PRO A 33 0.76 22.26 12.24
N GLY A 34 -0.46 22.63 11.85
CA GLY A 34 -0.77 23.96 11.30
C GLY A 34 -0.54 24.10 9.80
N GLU A 35 0.05 23.10 9.14
CA GLU A 35 0.17 23.07 7.68
C GLU A 35 -1.10 22.49 7.02
N ASP A 36 -1.43 23.03 5.84
CA ASP A 36 -2.46 22.46 4.98
C ASP A 36 -1.85 21.32 4.14
N ILE A 37 -2.34 20.11 4.35
CA ILE A 37 -1.91 18.89 3.64
C ILE A 37 -2.99 18.40 2.66
N SER A 38 -3.87 19.31 2.22
CA SER A 38 -4.99 18.99 1.32
C SER A 38 -4.57 18.60 -0.10
N ASP A 39 -3.30 18.84 -0.46
CA ASP A 39 -2.66 18.38 -1.69
C ASP A 39 -2.50 16.85 -1.76
N ARG A 40 -2.52 16.17 -0.61
CA ARG A 40 -2.39 14.71 -0.54
C ARG A 40 -3.74 14.01 -0.74
N PRO A 41 -3.77 12.86 -1.45
CA PRO A 41 -4.98 12.04 -1.61
C PRO A 41 -5.60 11.60 -0.28
N LEU A 42 -6.89 11.30 -0.28
CA LEU A 42 -7.55 10.70 0.89
C LEU A 42 -7.08 9.26 1.09
N PRO A 43 -7.00 8.76 2.34
CA PRO A 43 -6.61 7.37 2.59
C PRO A 43 -7.46 6.33 1.85
N LYS A 44 -8.75 6.62 1.62
CA LYS A 44 -9.66 5.74 0.87
C LYS A 44 -9.23 5.51 -0.58
N GLU A 45 -8.38 6.37 -1.13
CA GLU A 45 -7.90 6.26 -2.51
C GLU A 45 -6.87 5.15 -2.70
N SER A 46 -6.17 4.70 -1.63
CA SER A 46 -5.28 3.54 -1.70
C SER A 46 -6.02 2.19 -1.63
N VAL A 47 -7.27 2.20 -1.16
CA VAL A 47 -8.07 0.99 -0.89
C VAL A 47 -8.23 0.09 -2.13
N PRO A 48 -8.54 0.59 -3.35
CA PRO A 48 -8.68 -0.28 -4.51
C PRO A 48 -7.42 -1.12 -4.79
N GLY A 49 -6.24 -0.52 -4.70
CA GLY A 49 -4.97 -1.24 -4.87
C GLY A 49 -4.68 -2.25 -3.75
N LEU A 50 -5.08 -1.94 -2.52
CA LEU A 50 -4.97 -2.89 -1.39
C LEU A 50 -5.94 -4.07 -1.56
N VAL A 51 -7.16 -3.82 -2.02
CA VAL A 51 -8.14 -4.89 -2.31
C VAL A 51 -7.58 -5.80 -3.40
N GLU A 52 -7.10 -5.24 -4.51
CA GLU A 52 -6.48 -6.02 -5.59
C GLU A 52 -5.33 -6.88 -5.08
N LEU A 53 -4.45 -6.32 -4.24
CA LEU A 53 -3.33 -7.06 -3.67
C LEU A 53 -3.78 -8.23 -2.77
N LEU A 54 -4.85 -8.05 -1.99
CA LEU A 54 -5.33 -9.05 -1.04
C LEU A 54 -6.21 -10.13 -1.69
N THR A 55 -6.97 -9.78 -2.73
CA THR A 55 -7.89 -10.70 -3.40
C THR A 55 -7.33 -11.31 -4.67
N GLY A 56 -6.31 -10.71 -5.27
CA GLY A 56 -5.63 -11.20 -6.46
C GLY A 56 -4.70 -12.39 -6.19
N ASP A 57 -4.00 -12.83 -7.23
CA ASP A 57 -3.03 -13.94 -7.19
C ASP A 57 -1.60 -13.43 -7.44
N LEU A 58 -1.20 -12.43 -6.66
CA LEU A 58 0.13 -11.83 -6.75
C LEU A 58 1.12 -12.54 -5.80
N PRO A 59 2.36 -12.81 -6.23
CA PRO A 59 3.36 -13.45 -5.38
C PRO A 59 3.78 -12.54 -4.23
N SER A 60 4.29 -13.10 -3.13
CA SER A 60 4.90 -12.33 -2.04
C SER A 60 5.93 -11.33 -2.59
N GLY A 61 5.93 -10.10 -2.08
CA GLY A 61 6.77 -9.06 -2.65
C GLY A 61 6.39 -7.63 -2.24
N ARG A 62 6.98 -6.66 -2.94
CA ARG A 62 6.75 -5.23 -2.73
C ARG A 62 5.85 -4.66 -3.84
N TYR A 63 4.83 -3.91 -3.45
CA TYR A 63 3.83 -3.35 -4.36
C TYR A 63 3.54 -1.89 -4.05
N SER A 64 3.11 -1.13 -5.05
CA SER A 64 2.53 0.20 -4.90
C SER A 64 1.02 0.13 -5.13
N ALA A 65 0.22 0.67 -4.20
CA ALA A 65 -1.24 0.66 -4.31
C ALA A 65 -1.74 1.42 -5.56
N GLY A 66 -1.04 2.50 -5.95
CA GLY A 66 -1.39 3.29 -7.14
C GLY A 66 -1.15 2.56 -8.46
N GLU A 67 -0.09 1.75 -8.52
CA GLU A 67 0.25 0.97 -9.72
C GLU A 67 -0.75 -0.18 -9.93
N LEU A 68 -1.17 -0.85 -8.85
CA LEU A 68 -2.15 -1.93 -8.89
C LEU A 68 -3.54 -1.44 -9.35
N THR A 69 -3.93 -0.23 -8.95
CA THR A 69 -5.19 0.39 -9.39
C THR A 69 -5.19 0.72 -10.90
N THR A 70 -4.01 0.96 -11.48
CA THR A 70 -3.85 1.24 -12.92
C THR A 70 -3.76 -0.05 -13.75
N ALA A 71 -3.15 -1.10 -13.20
CA ALA A 71 -3.01 -2.40 -13.85
C ALA A 71 -4.36 -3.13 -14.02
N GLY A 72 -5.26 -3.06 -13.04
CA GLY A 72 -6.60 -3.66 -13.11
C GLY A 72 -7.57 -2.98 -14.10
N ARG A 73 -7.13 -1.94 -14.82
CA ARG A 73 -7.92 -1.23 -15.86
C ARG A 73 -7.56 -1.67 -17.29
N ARG A 74 -6.70 -2.67 -17.46
CA ARG A 74 -6.37 -3.29 -18.76
C ARG A 74 -6.98 -4.68 -18.85
#